data_AF-A0A9Q9C9B9-F1
#
_entry.id   AF-A0A9Q9C9B9-F1
#
_cell.length_a   1.000
_cell.length_b   1.000
_cell.length_c   1.000
_cell.angle_alpha   90.00
_cell.angle_beta   90.00
_cell.angle_gamma   90.00
#
_symmetry.space_group_name_H-M   'P 1'
#
loop_
_entity.id
_entity.type
_entity.pdbx_description
1 polymer ?
#
loop_
_entity_poly.entity_id
_entity_poly.type
_entity_poly.pdbx_seq_one_letter_code
_entity_poly.pdbx_strand_id
1 'polypeptide(L)'
;MGSISTLKLHLDDNLSNENRKLSNIIIVHGFKELMSIGFPILISLLLGEKVKDSLQLKFIVVLFPFLYSAVSLLIWKKSELSRNSLSSRLQKTFYFLSNALILLSIFISILSVVVFTFEEWDDEGMVAFPMLFPSLVVLPTYLLSISCRITSGSIFFVDNGVDIFIDLAILLCPLAGVVILGENFECIPYFSAASLLLFSTRLLRERYSLLTKKSAPTVWRQCAFIFILISIAFSFWCVGYECATIINRLTGYSIFRVINNVFSES
;
A
#
# COMPACT_ATOMS: atom_id res chain seq x y z
N MET A 1 -14.27 -52.00 -13.71
CA MET A 1 -12.95 -51.30 -13.61
C MET A 1 -12.88 -49.92 -14.30
N GLY A 2 -13.94 -49.41 -14.95
CA GLY A 2 -13.90 -48.13 -15.69
C GLY A 2 -14.31 -46.84 -14.92
N SER A 3 -14.58 -46.92 -13.61
CA SER A 3 -15.14 -45.78 -12.84
C SER A 3 -14.08 -44.91 -12.13
N ILE A 4 -12.85 -45.39 -11.97
CA ILE A 4 -11.80 -44.67 -11.22
C ILE A 4 -10.99 -43.75 -12.13
N SER A 5 -10.82 -44.13 -13.40
CA SER A 5 -10.09 -43.34 -14.41
C SER A 5 -10.83 -42.05 -14.80
N THR A 6 -12.15 -42.10 -14.94
CA THR A 6 -12.99 -40.93 -15.26
C THR A 6 -13.08 -39.95 -14.09
N LEU A 7 -13.12 -40.46 -12.86
CA LEU A 7 -13.16 -39.62 -11.66
C LEU A 7 -11.84 -38.90 -11.42
N LYS A 8 -10.71 -39.52 -11.77
CA LYS A 8 -9.37 -38.90 -11.70
C LYS A 8 -9.19 -37.80 -12.75
N LEU A 9 -9.59 -38.05 -13.99
CA LEU A 9 -9.58 -37.03 -15.06
C LEU A 9 -10.44 -35.81 -14.70
N HIS A 10 -11.64 -36.04 -14.16
CA HIS A 10 -12.53 -34.94 -13.80
C HIS A 10 -12.02 -34.11 -12.61
N LEU A 11 -11.28 -34.75 -11.68
CA LEU A 11 -10.63 -34.06 -10.57
C LEU A 11 -9.45 -33.20 -11.06
N ASP A 12 -8.63 -33.73 -11.97
CA ASP A 12 -7.47 -33.03 -12.53
C ASP A 12 -7.90 -31.82 -13.39
N ASP A 13 -8.99 -31.94 -14.16
CA ASP A 13 -9.53 -30.82 -14.95
C ASP A 13 -10.11 -29.70 -14.07
N ASN A 14 -10.79 -30.05 -12.96
CA ASN A 14 -11.30 -29.04 -12.02
C ASN A 14 -10.17 -28.32 -11.28
N LEU A 15 -9.12 -29.04 -10.87
CA LEU A 15 -7.94 -28.46 -10.22
C LEU A 15 -7.15 -27.56 -11.17
N SER A 16 -7.03 -27.97 -12.45
CA SER A 16 -6.44 -27.16 -13.52
C SER A 16 -7.20 -25.85 -13.73
N ASN A 17 -8.54 -25.91 -13.76
CA ASN A 17 -9.37 -24.71 -13.97
C ASN A 17 -9.34 -23.76 -12.76
N GLU A 18 -9.38 -24.29 -11.53
CA GLU A 18 -9.22 -23.47 -10.31
C GLU A 18 -7.85 -22.80 -10.24
N ASN A 19 -6.77 -23.53 -10.55
CA ASN A 19 -5.41 -22.98 -10.57
C ASN A 19 -5.27 -21.87 -11.62
N ARG A 20 -5.88 -22.03 -12.80
CA ARG A 20 -5.86 -21.02 -13.86
C ARG A 20 -6.61 -19.75 -13.44
N LYS A 21 -7.76 -19.92 -12.77
CA LYS A 21 -8.54 -18.80 -12.23
C LYS A 21 -7.77 -18.06 -11.13
N LEU A 22 -7.12 -18.79 -10.22
CA LEU A 22 -6.29 -18.22 -9.16
C LEU A 22 -5.08 -17.45 -9.73
N SER A 23 -4.42 -18.03 -10.73
CA SER A 23 -3.28 -17.41 -11.41
C SER A 23 -3.67 -16.09 -12.09
N ASN A 24 -4.81 -16.05 -12.79
CA ASN A 24 -5.30 -14.83 -13.42
C ASN A 24 -5.62 -13.73 -12.39
N ILE A 25 -6.16 -14.10 -11.22
CA ILE A 25 -6.42 -13.15 -10.13
C ILE A 25 -5.09 -12.58 -9.63
N ILE A 26 -4.09 -13.41 -9.35
CA ILE A 26 -2.77 -12.97 -8.88
C ILE A 26 -2.12 -12.01 -9.88
N ILE A 27 -2.19 -12.30 -11.18
CA ILE A 27 -1.62 -11.44 -12.23
C ILE A 27 -2.31 -10.08 -12.26
N VAL A 28 -3.64 -10.05 -12.24
CA VAL A 28 -4.40 -8.79 -12.33
C VAL A 28 -4.23 -7.94 -11.09
N HIS A 29 -4.16 -8.56 -9.90
CA HIS A 29 -3.85 -7.84 -8.67
C HIS A 29 -2.42 -7.29 -8.74
N GLY A 30 -1.43 -8.18 -8.89
CA GLY A 30 -0.01 -7.82 -8.95
C GLY A 30 0.33 -6.69 -9.92
N PHE A 31 -0.31 -6.71 -11.09
CA PHE A 31 -0.15 -5.65 -12.08
C PHE A 31 -0.67 -4.29 -11.60
N LYS A 32 -1.81 -4.24 -10.91
CA LYS A 32 -2.35 -2.99 -10.35
C LYS A 32 -1.41 -2.41 -9.30
N GLU A 33 -0.83 -3.24 -8.44
CA GLU A 33 0.15 -2.78 -7.45
C GLU A 33 1.42 -2.24 -8.11
N LEU A 34 1.98 -2.99 -9.07
CA LEU A 34 3.15 -2.55 -9.83
C LEU A 34 2.88 -1.23 -10.56
N MET A 35 1.72 -1.09 -11.19
CA MET A 35 1.35 0.17 -11.85
C MET A 35 1.17 1.30 -10.83
N SER A 36 0.62 1.03 -9.65
CA SER A 36 0.40 2.07 -8.63
C SER A 36 1.69 2.62 -8.03
N ILE A 37 2.79 1.84 -8.05
CA ILE A 37 4.12 2.28 -7.58
C ILE A 37 5.00 2.73 -8.75
N GLY A 38 5.14 1.89 -9.77
CA GLY A 38 6.07 2.10 -10.88
C GLY A 38 5.65 3.22 -11.82
N PHE A 39 4.35 3.47 -12.00
CA PHE A 39 3.88 4.53 -12.90
C PHE A 39 4.20 5.95 -12.38
N PRO A 40 3.93 6.31 -11.11
CA PRO A 40 4.41 7.56 -10.52
C PRO A 40 5.92 7.78 -10.69
N ILE A 41 6.73 6.75 -10.40
CA ILE A 41 8.18 6.79 -10.56
C ILE A 41 8.56 7.07 -12.02
N LEU A 42 7.98 6.31 -12.95
CA LEU A 42 8.31 6.40 -14.37
C LEU A 42 7.91 7.76 -14.96
N ILE A 43 6.73 8.28 -14.61
CA ILE A 43 6.32 9.63 -15.04
C ILE A 43 7.31 10.67 -14.53
N SER A 44 7.68 10.62 -13.26
CA SER A 44 8.59 11.62 -12.69
C SER A 44 10.01 11.53 -13.25
N LEU A 45 10.49 10.33 -13.60
CA LEU A 45 11.78 10.17 -14.28
C LEU A 45 11.76 10.69 -15.72
N LEU A 46 10.66 10.48 -16.46
CA LEU A 46 10.57 10.87 -17.86
C LEU A 46 10.17 12.33 -18.07
N LEU A 47 9.35 12.88 -17.17
CA LEU A 47 8.70 14.19 -17.32
C LEU A 47 9.00 15.14 -16.16
N GLY A 48 9.96 14.84 -15.29
CA GLY A 48 10.25 15.54 -14.02
C GLY A 48 9.91 17.04 -14.02
N GLU A 49 10.63 17.86 -14.76
CA GLU A 49 10.38 19.32 -14.81
C GLU A 49 8.93 19.67 -15.20
N LYS A 50 8.35 18.95 -16.17
CA LYS A 50 6.95 19.15 -16.57
C LYS A 50 5.96 18.73 -15.48
N VAL A 51 6.29 17.71 -14.68
CA VAL A 51 5.47 17.29 -13.53
C VAL A 51 5.50 18.36 -12.44
N LYS A 52 6.67 18.95 -12.17
CA LYS A 52 6.85 20.05 -11.21
C LYS A 52 5.93 21.24 -11.51
N ASP A 53 5.79 21.57 -12.79
CA ASP A 53 5.05 22.76 -13.22
C ASP A 53 3.57 22.47 -13.56
N SER A 54 3.22 21.22 -13.88
CA SER A 54 1.87 20.86 -14.32
C SER A 54 1.04 20.23 -13.21
N LEU A 55 0.02 20.96 -12.75
CA LEU A 55 -0.96 20.48 -11.78
C LEU A 55 -1.66 19.20 -12.23
N GLN A 56 -1.92 19.04 -13.54
CA GLN A 56 -2.54 17.84 -14.09
C GLN A 56 -1.65 16.61 -13.94
N LEU A 57 -0.34 16.77 -14.17
CA LEU A 57 0.62 15.68 -14.01
C LEU A 57 0.82 15.34 -12.54
N LYS A 58 0.93 16.34 -11.65
CA LYS A 58 0.94 16.10 -10.18
C LYS A 58 -0.28 15.32 -9.74
N PHE A 59 -1.46 15.74 -10.17
CA PHE A 59 -2.70 15.06 -9.86
C PHE A 59 -2.67 13.60 -10.29
N ILE A 60 -2.23 13.31 -11.52
CA ILE A 60 -2.13 11.94 -12.03
C ILE A 60 -1.16 11.11 -11.19
N VAL A 61 0.04 11.64 -10.94
CA VAL A 61 1.12 10.96 -10.20
C VAL A 61 0.68 10.62 -8.77
N VAL A 62 -0.02 11.53 -8.11
CA VAL A 62 -0.50 11.34 -6.73
C VAL A 62 -1.77 10.47 -6.71
N LEU A 63 -2.71 10.67 -7.63
CA LEU A 63 -4.01 10.01 -7.59
C LEU A 63 -3.89 8.48 -7.59
N PHE A 64 -3.09 7.90 -8.49
CA PHE A 64 -3.02 6.45 -8.68
C PHE A 64 -2.65 5.66 -7.40
N PRO A 65 -1.53 5.94 -6.71
CA PRO A 65 -1.13 5.22 -5.52
C PRO A 65 -2.15 5.35 -4.37
N PHE A 66 -2.68 6.56 -4.16
CA PHE A 66 -3.65 6.81 -3.08
C PHE A 66 -5.01 6.18 -3.37
N LEU A 67 -5.46 6.24 -4.62
CA LEU A 67 -6.70 5.59 -5.05
C LEU A 67 -6.61 4.07 -4.92
N TYR A 68 -5.49 3.48 -5.35
CA TYR A 68 -5.24 2.05 -5.17
C TYR A 68 -5.34 1.66 -3.70
N SER A 69 -4.61 2.35 -2.82
CA SER A 69 -4.61 2.01 -1.39
C SER A 69 -6.00 2.14 -0.77
N ALA A 70 -6.72 3.23 -1.05
CA ALA A 70 -8.08 3.43 -0.55
C ALA A 70 -9.04 2.32 -1.03
N VAL A 71 -8.99 1.95 -2.31
CA VAL A 71 -9.82 0.87 -2.87
C VAL A 71 -9.46 -0.48 -2.26
N SER A 72 -8.18 -0.80 -2.13
CA SER A 72 -7.71 -2.05 -1.53
C SER A 72 -8.15 -2.18 -0.07
N LEU A 73 -8.05 -1.11 0.72
CA LEU A 73 -8.51 -1.07 2.11
C LEU A 73 -10.04 -1.19 2.21
N LEU A 74 -10.79 -0.57 1.28
CA LEU A 74 -12.26 -0.73 1.20
C LEU A 74 -12.67 -2.16 0.86
N ILE A 75 -11.99 -2.80 -0.09
CA ILE A 75 -12.24 -4.21 -0.45
C ILE A 75 -11.98 -5.11 0.77
N TRP A 76 -10.87 -4.88 1.47
CA TRP A 76 -10.54 -5.61 2.69
C TRP A 76 -11.65 -5.47 3.74
N LYS A 77 -12.08 -4.23 4.02
CA LYS A 77 -13.19 -3.94 4.94
C LYS A 77 -14.50 -4.63 4.54
N LYS A 78 -14.88 -4.59 3.26
CA LYS A 78 -16.11 -5.24 2.76
C LYS A 78 -16.04 -6.75 2.91
N SER A 79 -14.88 -7.34 2.64
CA SER A 79 -14.66 -8.78 2.77
C SER A 79 -14.88 -9.26 4.22
N GLU A 80 -14.54 -8.40 5.19
CA GLU A 80 -14.65 -8.65 6.62
C GLU A 80 -16.10 -8.47 7.14
N LEU A 81 -16.80 -7.40 6.73
CA LEU A 81 -18.17 -7.09 7.17
C LEU A 81 -19.18 -8.20 6.86
N SER A 82 -18.91 -9.02 5.83
CA SER A 82 -19.79 -10.13 5.43
C SER A 82 -19.74 -11.35 6.36
N ARG A 83 -18.85 -11.40 7.37
CA ARG A 83 -18.52 -12.62 8.14
C ARG A 83 -18.71 -12.44 9.66
N ASN A 84 -19.97 -12.28 10.07
CA ASN A 84 -20.42 -11.88 11.43
C ASN A 84 -20.35 -12.96 12.55
N SER A 85 -19.31 -13.79 12.65
CA SER A 85 -19.16 -14.74 13.77
C SER A 85 -17.89 -14.46 14.60
N LEU A 86 -17.87 -13.32 15.31
CA LEU A 86 -16.79 -12.93 16.23
C LEU A 86 -17.13 -13.37 17.66
N SER A 87 -16.45 -14.40 18.18
CA SER A 87 -16.80 -15.05 19.46
C SER A 87 -16.08 -14.47 20.68
N SER A 88 -14.94 -13.77 20.51
CA SER A 88 -14.14 -13.28 21.64
C SER A 88 -14.03 -11.75 21.73
N ARG A 89 -13.87 -11.23 22.96
CA ARG A 89 -13.75 -9.79 23.25
C ARG A 89 -12.53 -9.14 22.58
N LEU A 90 -11.39 -9.84 22.59
CA LEU A 90 -10.15 -9.38 21.96
C LEU A 90 -10.30 -9.20 20.45
N GLN A 91 -10.97 -10.14 19.78
CA GLN A 91 -11.23 -10.02 18.34
C GLN A 91 -12.14 -8.82 18.01
N LYS A 92 -13.12 -8.51 18.87
CA LYS A 92 -13.98 -7.32 18.70
C LYS A 92 -13.18 -6.01 18.83
N THR A 93 -12.30 -5.90 19.82
CA THR A 93 -11.44 -4.71 19.99
C THR A 93 -10.50 -4.56 18.80
N PHE A 94 -9.88 -5.65 18.37
CA PHE A 94 -8.99 -5.67 17.22
C PHE A 94 -9.71 -5.25 15.93
N TYR A 95 -10.92 -5.80 15.71
CA TYR A 95 -11.79 -5.42 14.60
C TYR A 95 -12.13 -3.93 14.58
N PHE A 96 -12.49 -3.38 15.73
CA PHE A 96 -12.77 -1.95 15.84
C PHE A 96 -11.54 -1.10 15.49
N LEU A 97 -10.37 -1.46 16.02
CA LEU A 97 -9.12 -0.75 15.76
C LEU A 97 -8.73 -0.80 14.28
N SER A 98 -8.77 -1.98 13.65
CA SER A 98 -8.47 -2.12 12.21
C SER A 98 -9.44 -1.32 11.34
N ASN A 99 -10.73 -1.30 11.68
CA ASN A 99 -11.71 -0.49 10.96
C ASN A 99 -11.47 1.01 11.11
N ALA A 100 -11.13 1.47 12.31
CA ALA A 100 -10.80 2.87 12.56
C ALA A 100 -9.54 3.28 11.78
N LEU A 101 -8.49 2.44 11.81
CA LEU A 101 -7.28 2.65 11.02
C LEU A 101 -7.58 2.75 9.52
N ILE A 102 -8.41 1.85 8.98
CA ILE A 102 -8.78 1.87 7.55
C ILE A 102 -9.54 3.12 7.16
N LEU A 103 -10.51 3.53 7.97
CA LEU A 103 -11.27 4.75 7.70
C LEU A 103 -10.37 5.97 7.72
N LEU A 104 -9.47 6.03 8.71
CA LEU A 104 -8.48 7.10 8.81
C LEU A 104 -7.53 7.10 7.61
N SER A 105 -7.03 5.94 7.20
CA SER A 105 -6.20 5.78 6.01
C SER A 105 -6.90 6.27 4.75
N ILE A 106 -8.16 5.90 4.52
CA ILE A 106 -8.94 6.38 3.37
C ILE A 106 -9.08 7.90 3.40
N PHE A 107 -9.39 8.47 4.57
CA PHE A 107 -9.50 9.91 4.72
C PHE A 107 -8.18 10.61 4.39
N ILE A 108 -7.06 10.12 4.93
CA ILE A 108 -5.72 10.64 4.65
C ILE A 108 -5.39 10.49 3.17
N SER A 109 -5.72 9.37 2.52
CA SER A 109 -5.49 9.19 1.08
C SER A 109 -6.21 10.25 0.25
N ILE A 110 -7.48 10.52 0.54
CA ILE A 110 -8.25 11.55 -0.17
C ILE A 110 -7.64 12.93 0.07
N LEU A 111 -7.32 13.25 1.32
CA LEU A 111 -6.68 14.52 1.68
C LEU A 111 -5.33 14.70 0.97
N SER A 112 -4.53 13.64 0.92
CA SER A 112 -3.20 13.63 0.28
C SER A 112 -3.28 13.93 -1.20
N VAL A 113 -4.29 13.37 -1.90
CA VAL A 113 -4.52 13.68 -3.32
C VAL A 113 -4.74 15.17 -3.52
N VAL A 114 -5.54 15.80 -2.67
CA VAL A 114 -5.78 17.25 -2.78
C VAL A 114 -4.51 18.02 -2.44
N VAL A 115 -3.94 17.79 -1.25
CA VAL A 115 -2.84 18.59 -0.71
C VAL A 115 -1.59 18.49 -1.59
N PHE A 116 -1.14 17.28 -1.93
CA PHE A 116 0.08 17.12 -2.73
C PHE A 116 -0.09 17.55 -4.18
N THR A 117 -1.31 17.61 -4.72
CA THR A 117 -1.54 18.16 -6.05
C THR A 117 -1.36 19.67 -6.09
N PHE A 118 -1.78 20.37 -5.02
CA PHE A 118 -1.68 21.83 -4.93
C PHE A 118 -0.35 22.33 -4.36
N GLU A 119 0.45 21.46 -3.75
CA GLU A 119 1.76 21.83 -3.24
C GLU A 119 2.73 22.18 -4.38
N GLU A 120 3.53 23.22 -4.16
CA GLU A 120 4.65 23.54 -5.02
C GLU A 120 5.77 22.55 -4.74
N TRP A 121 6.10 21.71 -5.73
CA TRP A 121 7.10 20.66 -5.54
C TRP A 121 8.45 21.31 -5.76
N ASP A 122 9.30 21.33 -4.73
CA ASP A 122 10.72 21.61 -4.86
C ASP A 122 11.48 20.33 -5.28
N ASP A 123 12.80 20.40 -5.39
CA ASP A 123 13.59 19.26 -5.87
C ASP A 123 13.51 18.06 -4.91
N GLU A 124 13.30 18.31 -3.61
CA GLU A 124 13.06 17.28 -2.60
C GLU A 124 11.66 16.66 -2.75
N GLY A 125 10.62 17.48 -2.90
CA GLY A 125 9.25 17.04 -3.16
C GLY A 125 9.13 16.24 -4.47
N MET A 126 9.90 16.62 -5.49
CA MET A 126 10.02 15.90 -6.76
C MET A 126 10.57 14.47 -6.62
N VAL A 127 11.30 14.18 -5.54
CA VAL A 127 11.79 12.83 -5.24
C VAL A 127 10.86 12.13 -4.25
N ALA A 128 10.45 12.80 -3.19
CA ALA A 128 9.62 12.22 -2.14
C ALA A 128 8.21 11.86 -2.63
N PHE A 129 7.51 12.79 -3.31
CA PHE A 129 6.12 12.60 -3.72
C PHE A 129 5.89 11.45 -4.71
N PRO A 130 6.67 11.34 -5.80
CA PRO A 130 6.46 10.29 -6.79
C PRO A 130 7.25 9.01 -6.56
N MET A 131 8.30 9.01 -5.74
CA MET A 131 9.15 7.82 -5.55
C MET A 131 8.95 7.14 -4.21
N LEU A 132 8.84 7.92 -3.13
CA LEU A 132 8.78 7.38 -1.78
C LEU A 132 7.35 7.06 -1.35
N PHE A 133 6.44 8.03 -1.45
CA PHE A 133 5.06 7.85 -0.97
C PHE A 133 4.26 6.73 -1.65
N PRO A 134 4.38 6.49 -2.97
CA PRO A 134 3.68 5.37 -3.60
C PRO A 134 4.07 4.04 -2.96
N SER A 135 5.37 3.82 -2.74
CA SER A 135 5.89 2.63 -2.07
C SER A 135 5.41 2.56 -0.60
N LEU A 136 5.47 3.70 0.11
CA LEU A 136 5.07 3.81 1.51
C LEU A 136 3.57 3.49 1.74
N VAL A 137 2.71 3.83 0.79
CA VAL A 137 1.25 3.68 0.94
C VAL A 137 0.76 2.36 0.33
N VAL A 138 1.28 1.97 -0.83
CA VAL A 138 0.82 0.78 -1.57
C VAL A 138 1.34 -0.51 -0.94
N LEU A 139 2.62 -0.60 -0.56
CA LEU A 139 3.23 -1.86 -0.11
C LEU A 139 2.67 -2.36 1.22
N PRO A 140 2.51 -1.54 2.27
CA PRO A 140 1.91 -2.03 3.52
C PRO A 140 0.46 -2.48 3.32
N THR A 141 -0.29 -1.77 2.47
CA THR A 141 -1.67 -2.12 2.10
C THR A 141 -1.73 -3.46 1.36
N TYR A 142 -0.81 -3.68 0.41
CA TYR A 142 -0.68 -4.94 -0.31
C TYR A 142 -0.34 -6.09 0.65
N LEU A 143 0.69 -5.92 1.48
CA LEU A 143 1.14 -6.95 2.42
C LEU A 143 0.01 -7.33 3.38
N LEU A 144 -0.77 -6.36 3.87
CA LEU A 144 -1.95 -6.65 4.68
C LEU A 144 -2.98 -7.54 3.95
N SER A 145 -3.18 -7.30 2.65
CA SER A 145 -4.14 -8.05 1.84
C SER A 145 -3.70 -9.50 1.58
N ILE A 146 -2.39 -9.76 1.48
CA ILE A 146 -1.85 -11.10 1.20
C ILE A 146 -1.55 -11.89 2.48
N SER A 147 -1.05 -11.26 3.53
CA SER A 147 -0.65 -11.93 4.76
C SER A 147 -1.85 -12.42 5.57
N CYS A 148 -3.02 -11.79 5.40
CA CYS A 148 -4.24 -12.15 6.11
C CYS A 148 -5.36 -12.58 5.17
N ARG A 149 -5.74 -13.86 5.25
CA ARG A 149 -7.07 -14.31 4.82
C ARG A 149 -7.92 -14.51 6.05
N ILE A 150 -8.84 -13.58 6.27
CA ILE A 150 -9.81 -13.70 7.35
C ILE A 150 -10.97 -14.56 6.83
N THR A 151 -11.22 -15.70 7.46
CA THR A 151 -12.38 -16.56 7.15
C THR A 151 -13.21 -16.75 8.42
N SER A 152 -14.49 -17.09 8.28
CA SER A 152 -15.46 -17.10 9.38
C SER A 152 -14.90 -17.76 10.65
N GLY A 153 -14.70 -16.96 11.70
CA GLY A 153 -14.25 -17.41 13.01
C GLY A 153 -12.73 -17.55 13.20
N SER A 154 -11.89 -17.32 12.19
CA SER A 154 -10.42 -17.39 12.34
C SER A 154 -9.63 -16.55 11.31
N ILE A 155 -8.61 -15.86 11.82
CA ILE A 155 -7.59 -15.19 11.01
C ILE A 155 -6.58 -16.26 10.60
N PHE A 156 -6.50 -16.57 9.30
CA PHE A 156 -5.45 -17.44 8.78
C PHE A 156 -4.32 -16.59 8.19
N PHE A 157 -3.12 -16.85 8.69
CA PHE A 157 -1.89 -16.36 8.08
C PHE A 157 -1.52 -17.29 6.95
N VAL A 158 -1.38 -16.75 5.74
CA VAL A 158 -1.17 -17.53 4.51
C VAL A 158 0.32 -17.85 4.29
N ASP A 159 1.21 -17.30 5.11
CA ASP A 159 2.57 -17.05 4.66
C ASP A 159 3.58 -18.20 4.91
N ASN A 160 4.45 -18.44 3.93
CA ASN A 160 5.58 -19.37 4.06
C ASN A 160 6.72 -18.70 4.82
N GLY A 161 7.38 -19.42 5.73
CA GLY A 161 8.40 -18.84 6.63
C GLY A 161 9.57 -18.08 5.98
N VAL A 162 9.80 -18.23 4.67
CA VAL A 162 10.84 -17.47 3.93
C VAL A 162 10.26 -16.19 3.31
N ASP A 163 8.99 -16.18 2.95
CA ASP A 163 8.33 -15.04 2.30
C ASP A 163 8.18 -13.87 3.26
N ILE A 164 8.01 -14.14 4.55
CA ILE A 164 7.98 -13.11 5.61
C ILE A 164 9.22 -12.21 5.61
N PHE A 165 10.41 -12.77 5.34
CA PHE A 165 11.63 -11.97 5.31
C PHE A 165 11.67 -11.04 4.11
N ILE A 166 11.15 -11.50 2.98
CA ILE A 166 11.00 -10.68 1.77
C ILE A 166 9.96 -9.59 2.02
N ASP A 167 8.82 -9.94 2.60
CA ASP A 167 7.75 -9.00 2.95
C ASP A 167 8.24 -7.92 3.93
N LEU A 168 9.01 -8.30 4.95
CA LEU A 168 9.64 -7.36 5.87
C LEU A 168 10.68 -6.48 5.17
N ALA A 169 11.52 -7.04 4.30
CA ALA A 169 12.50 -6.26 3.54
C ALA A 169 11.82 -5.24 2.60
N ILE A 170 10.76 -5.64 1.91
CA ILE A 170 9.92 -4.77 1.06
C ILE A 170 9.41 -3.58 1.87
N LEU A 171 8.96 -3.82 3.11
CA LEU A 171 8.45 -2.81 4.04
C LEU A 171 9.54 -1.89 4.61
N LEU A 172 10.69 -2.46 4.94
CA LEU A 172 11.80 -1.73 5.55
C LEU A 172 12.48 -0.77 4.55
N CYS A 173 12.52 -1.09 3.26
CA CYS A 173 13.11 -0.22 2.24
C CYS A 173 12.52 1.20 2.20
N PRO A 174 11.20 1.40 2.01
CA PRO A 174 10.61 2.73 2.00
C PRO A 174 10.67 3.39 3.38
N LEU A 175 10.61 2.63 4.48
CA LEU A 175 10.76 3.18 5.84
C LEU A 175 12.17 3.73 6.06
N ALA A 176 13.20 3.00 5.62
CA ALA A 176 14.58 3.49 5.63
C ALA A 176 14.73 4.74 4.76
N GLY A 177 14.07 4.77 3.59
CA GLY A 177 13.99 5.95 2.74
C GLY A 177 13.41 7.17 3.46
N VAL A 178 12.34 7.00 4.26
CA VAL A 178 11.76 8.08 5.09
C VAL A 178 12.74 8.57 6.15
N VAL A 179 13.44 7.66 6.84
CA VAL A 179 14.43 8.04 7.86
C VAL A 179 15.58 8.83 7.24
N ILE A 180 16.03 8.44 6.04
CA ILE A 180 17.16 9.05 5.34
C ILE A 180 16.76 10.31 4.57
N LEU A 181 15.48 10.51 4.25
CA LEU A 181 14.97 11.71 3.59
C LEU A 181 15.41 13.00 4.30
N GLY A 182 15.54 12.98 5.63
CA GLY A 182 16.02 14.13 6.39
C GLY A 182 17.52 14.44 6.26
N GLU A 183 18.31 13.53 5.68
CA GLU A 183 19.78 13.64 5.59
C GLU A 183 20.29 13.66 4.15
N ASN A 184 19.74 12.83 3.26
CA ASN A 184 20.21 12.73 1.87
C ASN A 184 19.10 12.21 0.91
N PHE A 185 18.50 13.13 0.16
CA PHE A 185 17.44 12.81 -0.81
C PHE A 185 17.95 12.02 -2.03
N GLU A 186 19.24 12.07 -2.35
CA GLU A 186 19.83 11.35 -3.48
C GLU A 186 19.75 9.82 -3.32
N CYS A 187 19.64 9.33 -2.08
CA CYS A 187 19.54 7.91 -1.78
C CYS A 187 18.13 7.34 -2.01
N ILE A 188 17.09 8.18 -2.05
CA ILE A 188 15.68 7.74 -2.10
C ILE A 188 15.35 6.91 -3.33
N PRO A 189 15.78 7.27 -4.56
CA PRO A 189 15.50 6.47 -5.74
C PRO A 189 16.02 5.03 -5.61
N TYR A 190 17.14 4.82 -4.91
CA TYR A 190 17.69 3.49 -4.67
C TYR A 190 16.81 2.67 -3.73
N PHE A 191 16.27 3.27 -2.66
CA PHE A 191 15.33 2.59 -1.77
C PHE A 191 14.03 2.23 -2.47
N SER A 192 13.48 3.15 -3.27
CA SER A 192 12.27 2.89 -4.06
C SER A 192 12.51 1.81 -5.12
N ALA A 193 13.63 1.84 -5.82
CA ALA A 193 14.00 0.82 -6.80
C ALA A 193 14.23 -0.55 -6.14
N ALA A 194 14.94 -0.60 -5.02
CA ALA A 194 15.14 -1.83 -4.25
C ALA A 194 13.80 -2.42 -3.80
N SER A 195 12.90 -1.58 -3.28
CA SER A 195 11.57 -2.00 -2.86
C SER A 195 10.73 -2.54 -4.03
N LEU A 196 10.76 -1.87 -5.19
CA LEU A 196 10.07 -2.32 -6.42
C LEU A 196 10.61 -3.66 -6.94
N LEU A 197 11.94 -3.86 -6.89
CA LEU A 197 12.57 -5.11 -7.27
C LEU A 197 12.20 -6.24 -6.32
N LEU A 198 12.29 -6.01 -5.00
CA LEU A 198 11.88 -6.98 -3.99
C LEU A 198 10.40 -7.35 -4.16
N PHE A 199 9.54 -6.36 -4.38
CA PHE A 199 8.11 -6.57 -4.65
C PHE A 199 7.89 -7.42 -5.92
N SER A 200 8.60 -7.11 -7.00
CA SER A 200 8.52 -7.87 -8.25
C SER A 200 8.97 -9.33 -8.06
N THR A 201 10.06 -9.57 -7.33
CA THR A 201 10.53 -10.92 -7.02
C THR A 201 9.53 -11.69 -6.16
N ARG A 202 8.90 -11.03 -5.18
CA ARG A 202 7.82 -11.61 -4.37
C ARG A 202 6.63 -12.01 -5.21
N LEU A 203 6.21 -11.15 -6.14
CA LEU A 203 5.11 -11.40 -7.07
C LEU A 203 5.38 -12.59 -7.99
N LEU A 204 6.60 -12.66 -8.54
CA LEU A 204 7.04 -13.79 -9.37
C LEU A 204 7.01 -15.09 -8.57
N ARG A 205 7.51 -15.06 -7.34
CA ARG A 205 7.50 -16.24 -6.46
C ARG A 205 6.08 -16.72 -6.18
N GLU A 206 5.17 -15.81 -5.86
CA GLU A 206 3.76 -16.16 -5.59
C GLU A 206 3.11 -16.86 -6.78
N ARG A 207 3.43 -16.43 -8.01
CA ARG A 207 2.96 -17.08 -9.25
C ARG A 207 3.49 -18.50 -9.39
N TYR A 208 4.76 -18.75 -9.05
CA TYR A 208 5.37 -20.09 -9.18
C TYR A 208 5.04 -21.01 -8.01
N SER A 209 4.70 -20.46 -6.83
CA SER A 209 4.44 -21.21 -5.60
C SER A 209 2.95 -21.49 -5.33
N LEU A 210 2.13 -21.63 -6.40
CA LEU A 210 0.68 -21.90 -6.37
C LEU A 210 0.22 -23.07 -5.47
N LEU A 211 1.13 -23.91 -4.99
CA LEU A 211 0.88 -24.95 -3.99
C LEU A 211 1.50 -24.56 -2.64
N THR A 212 0.79 -23.77 -1.82
CA THR A 212 1.19 -23.57 -0.43
C THR A 212 0.16 -24.15 0.53
N LYS A 213 0.62 -25.07 1.40
CA LYS A 213 -0.20 -25.71 2.44
C LYS A 213 -0.50 -24.70 3.55
N LYS A 214 -1.77 -24.64 3.96
CA LYS A 214 -2.18 -23.93 5.17
C LYS A 214 -1.46 -24.53 6.38
N SER A 215 -0.75 -23.73 7.16
CA SER A 215 -0.14 -24.19 8.41
C SER A 215 -0.62 -23.37 9.60
N ALA A 216 -0.57 -23.97 10.78
CA ALA A 216 -1.07 -23.37 12.01
C ALA A 216 -0.39 -22.02 12.33
N PRO A 217 -1.10 -21.09 12.99
CA PRO A 217 -0.54 -19.81 13.39
C PRO A 217 0.61 -20.04 14.38
N THR A 218 1.81 -19.59 13.99
CA THR A 218 3.01 -19.55 14.85
C THR A 218 3.17 -18.14 15.41
N VAL A 219 3.72 -18.01 16.62
CA VAL A 219 3.85 -16.72 17.34
C VAL A 219 4.49 -15.63 16.48
N TRP A 220 5.54 -15.95 15.71
CA TRP A 220 6.23 -14.99 14.84
C TRP A 220 5.34 -14.40 13.73
N ARG A 221 4.32 -15.13 13.25
CA ARG A 221 3.37 -14.64 12.24
C ARG A 221 2.48 -13.54 12.79
N GLN A 222 2.08 -13.67 14.06
CA GLN A 222 1.33 -12.63 14.76
C GLN A 222 2.19 -11.39 14.93
N CYS A 223 3.47 -11.54 15.30
CA CYS A 223 4.41 -10.43 15.40
C CYS A 223 4.58 -9.70 14.06
N ALA A 224 4.77 -10.43 12.96
CA ALA A 224 4.92 -9.81 11.64
C ALA A 224 3.66 -9.07 11.19
N PHE A 225 2.49 -9.60 11.49
CA PHE A 225 1.23 -8.92 11.20
C PHE A 225 1.03 -7.64 12.03
N ILE A 226 1.35 -7.69 13.32
CA ILE A 226 1.37 -6.50 14.17
C ILE A 226 2.34 -5.47 13.61
N PHE A 227 3.51 -5.91 13.14
CA PHE A 227 4.48 -5.06 12.49
C PHE A 227 3.91 -4.40 11.22
N ILE A 228 3.28 -5.15 10.32
CA ILE A 228 2.62 -4.61 9.12
C ILE A 228 1.58 -3.53 9.51
N LEU A 229 0.77 -3.77 10.54
CA LEU A 229 -0.22 -2.79 11.00
C LEU A 229 0.41 -1.53 11.58
N ILE A 230 1.48 -1.68 12.36
CA ILE A 230 2.25 -0.54 12.87
C ILE A 230 2.85 0.23 11.69
N SER A 231 3.40 -0.46 10.69
CA SER A 231 3.94 0.18 9.49
C SER A 231 2.87 0.91 8.67
N ILE A 232 1.65 0.39 8.56
CA ILE A 232 0.52 1.10 7.94
C ILE A 232 0.22 2.37 8.73
N ALA A 233 0.02 2.24 10.04
CA ALA A 233 -0.30 3.37 10.91
C ALA A 233 0.79 4.45 10.82
N PHE A 234 2.06 4.05 10.85
CA PHE A 234 3.21 4.95 10.70
C PHE A 234 3.25 5.61 9.32
N SER A 235 3.05 4.84 8.24
CA SER A 235 3.06 5.36 6.87
C SER A 235 1.98 6.44 6.67
N PHE A 236 0.76 6.16 7.13
CA PHE A 236 -0.34 7.12 7.06
C PHE A 236 -0.15 8.29 8.04
N TRP A 237 0.48 8.08 9.19
CA TRP A 237 0.86 9.16 10.08
C TRP A 237 1.86 10.11 9.41
N CYS A 238 2.92 9.60 8.77
CA CYS A 238 3.89 10.42 8.03
C CYS A 238 3.21 11.22 6.92
N VAL A 239 2.38 10.57 6.10
CA VAL A 239 1.64 11.24 5.02
C VAL A 239 0.68 12.30 5.58
N GLY A 240 -0.06 11.98 6.64
CA GLY A 240 -0.99 12.90 7.28
C GLY A 240 -0.29 14.08 7.94
N TYR A 241 0.87 13.85 8.56
CA TYR A 241 1.72 14.90 9.10
C TYR A 241 2.19 15.85 8.00
N GLU A 242 2.69 15.34 6.87
CA GLU A 242 3.07 16.17 5.74
C GLU A 242 1.89 16.94 5.14
N CYS A 243 0.71 16.33 5.07
CA CYS A 243 -0.49 17.07 4.66
C CYS A 243 -0.79 18.24 5.61
N ALA A 244 -0.67 18.02 6.92
CA ALA A 244 -0.93 19.04 7.92
C ALA A 244 0.12 20.17 7.88
N THR A 245 1.42 19.85 7.69
CA THR A 245 2.48 20.87 7.56
C THR A 245 2.27 21.73 6.33
N ILE A 246 1.89 21.13 5.19
CA ILE A 246 1.56 21.87 3.96
C ILE A 246 0.35 22.78 4.16
N ILE A 247 -0.75 22.26 4.73
CA ILE A 247 -1.95 23.08 5.00
C ILE A 247 -1.62 24.25 5.91
N ASN A 248 -0.80 24.05 6.95
CA ASN A 248 -0.37 25.11 7.86
C ASN A 248 0.47 26.16 7.13
N ARG A 249 1.36 25.75 6.21
CA ARG A 249 2.13 26.68 5.36
C ARG A 249 1.18 27.50 4.49
N LEU A 250 0.28 26.86 3.76
CA LEU A 250 -0.68 27.53 2.86
C LEU A 250 -1.60 28.51 3.60
N THR A 251 -2.12 28.12 4.76
CA THR A 251 -2.99 28.98 5.57
C THR A 251 -2.20 30.14 6.20
N GLY A 252 -1.00 29.89 6.72
CA GLY A 252 -0.10 30.94 7.21
C GLY A 252 0.24 31.98 6.15
N TYR A 253 0.57 31.54 4.92
CA TYR A 253 0.79 32.42 3.78
C TYR A 253 -0.45 33.23 3.41
N SER A 254 -1.64 32.63 3.43
CA SER A 254 -2.88 33.33 3.11
C SER A 254 -3.19 34.46 4.10
N ILE A 255 -2.96 34.22 5.40
CA ILE A 255 -3.15 35.22 6.46
C ILE A 255 -2.14 36.35 6.30
N PHE A 256 -0.86 36.01 6.07
CA PHE A 256 0.20 37.00 5.89
C PHE A 256 -0.02 37.88 4.64
N ARG A 257 -0.53 37.30 3.55
CA ARG A 257 -0.88 38.03 2.32
C ARG A 257 -2.05 38.99 2.51
N VAL A 258 -3.09 38.57 3.24
CA VAL A 258 -4.23 39.44 3.58
C VAL A 258 -3.76 40.61 4.44
N ILE A 259 -2.88 40.37 5.43
CA ILE A 259 -2.31 41.42 6.27
C ILE A 259 -1.50 42.42 5.43
N ASN A 260 -0.59 41.95 4.58
CA ASN A 260 0.22 42.84 3.74
C ASN A 260 -0.60 43.70 2.78
N ASN A 261 -1.66 43.16 2.18
CA ASN A 261 -2.52 43.93 1.29
C ASN A 261 -3.28 45.04 2.05
N VAL A 262 -3.69 44.79 3.31
CA VAL A 262 -4.36 45.79 4.15
C VAL A 262 -3.40 46.92 4.54
N PHE A 263 -2.13 46.61 4.77
CA PHE A 263 -1.11 47.61 5.13
C PHE A 263 -0.42 48.29 3.93
N SER A 264 -0.56 47.78 2.71
CA SER A 264 -0.02 48.44 1.50
C SER A 264 -0.96 49.49 0.89
N GLU A 265 -2.25 49.46 1.25
CA GLU A 265 -3.25 50.44 0.80
C GLU A 265 -3.44 51.61 1.79
N SER A 266 -2.67 51.65 2.89
CA SER A 266 -2.63 52.75 3.87
C SER A 266 -1.36 53.57 3.76
#